data_AF-A0A6Y5B2W3-F1
#
_entry.id   AF-A0A6Y5B2W3-F1
#
_cell.length_a   1.000
_cell.length_b   1.000
_cell.length_c   1.000
_cell.angle_alpha   90.00
_cell.angle_beta   90.00
_cell.angle_gamma   90.00
#
_symmetry.space_group_name_H-M   'P 1'
#
loop_
_entity.id
_entity.type
_entity.pdbx_description
1 polymer ?
#
loop_
_entity_poly.entity_id
_entity_poly.type
_entity_poly.pdbx_seq_one_letter_code
_entity_poly.pdbx_strand_id
1 'polypeptide(L)'
;MSGEKPKYRVLRLSHIHNNLWPEGSEIEYDGEPGSALEPINDAAKAAKAKVTGKEAEAVTSTKPINDAAEDGDLDKIREEYELLFNEKPHHNAKAETLREKIADKRKELGV
;
A
#
# COMPACT_ATOMS: atom_id res chain seq x y z
N MET A 1 4.53 23.96 -27.30
CA MET A 1 3.09 23.69 -27.09
C MET A 1 2.83 23.88 -25.61
N SER A 2 1.89 24.74 -25.23
CA SER A 2 1.58 25.04 -23.83
C SER A 2 1.07 23.77 -23.16
N GLY A 3 1.98 23.06 -22.47
CA GLY A 3 1.64 21.86 -21.73
C GLY A 3 0.78 22.24 -20.55
N GLU A 4 -0.52 21.98 -20.65
CA GLU A 4 -1.43 22.12 -19.51
C GLU A 4 -0.89 21.27 -18.36
N LYS A 5 -0.76 21.88 -17.18
CA LYS A 5 -0.24 21.17 -16.01
C LYS A 5 -1.15 19.98 -15.70
N PRO A 6 -0.61 18.79 -15.50
CA PRO A 6 -1.41 17.61 -15.18
C PRO A 6 -2.12 17.82 -13.83
N LYS A 7 -3.45 17.75 -13.86
CA LYS A 7 -4.31 17.94 -12.70
C LYS A 7 -4.92 16.61 -12.27
N TYR A 8 -4.98 16.42 -10.96
CA TYR A 8 -5.51 15.21 -10.36
C TYR A 8 -6.47 15.53 -9.24
N ARG A 9 -7.49 14.69 -9.14
CA ARG A 9 -8.35 14.61 -7.98
C ARG A 9 -7.84 13.50 -7.06
N VAL A 10 -7.60 13.86 -5.82
CA VAL A 10 -7.16 12.93 -4.78
C VAL A 10 -8.35 12.04 -4.42
N LEU A 11 -8.23 10.72 -4.59
CA LEU A 11 -9.30 9.77 -4.24
C LEU A 11 -9.25 9.37 -2.76
N ARG A 12 -8.05 9.40 -2.17
CA ARG A 12 -7.80 9.07 -0.76
C ARG A 12 -6.64 9.91 -0.23
N LEU A 13 -6.57 10.13 1.07
CA LEU A 13 -5.49 10.87 1.74
C LEU A 13 -4.10 10.56 1.13
N SER A 14 -3.51 11.54 0.46
CA SER A 14 -2.30 11.34 -0.36
C SER A 14 -1.24 12.38 -0.05
N HIS A 15 0.01 11.93 0.09
CA HIS A 15 1.16 12.82 0.34
C HIS A 15 1.76 13.28 -0.99
N ILE A 16 1.59 14.55 -1.33
CA ILE A 16 1.94 15.12 -2.63
C ILE A 16 2.64 16.46 -2.42
N HIS A 17 3.81 16.64 -3.03
CA HIS A 17 4.64 17.85 -2.86
C HIS A 17 4.90 18.21 -1.39
N ASN A 18 5.23 17.22 -0.57
CA ASN A 18 5.52 17.39 0.86
C ASN A 18 4.31 17.91 1.69
N ASN A 19 3.10 17.80 1.13
CA ASN A 19 1.84 18.17 1.76
C ASN A 19 0.84 17.01 1.70
N LEU A 20 0.05 16.83 2.75
CA LEU A 20 -0.95 15.76 2.83
C LEU A 20 -2.30 16.30 2.36
N TRP A 21 -2.80 15.76 1.26
CA TRP A 21 -4.06 16.19 0.65
C TRP A 21 -5.19 15.24 1.02
N PRO A 22 -6.34 15.76 1.51
CA PRO A 22 -7.50 14.93 1.81
C PRO A 22 -8.19 14.46 0.53
N GLU A 23 -8.99 13.40 0.64
CA GLU A 23 -9.83 12.89 -0.43
C GLU A 23 -10.75 13.98 -1.01
N GLY A 24 -10.98 13.93 -2.32
CA GLY A 24 -11.71 14.93 -3.08
C GLY A 24 -10.92 16.17 -3.49
N SER A 25 -9.70 16.38 -2.98
CA SER A 25 -8.91 17.58 -3.30
C SER A 25 -8.40 17.58 -4.75
N GLU A 26 -8.46 18.72 -5.42
CA GLU A 26 -7.90 18.91 -6.76
C GLU A 26 -6.52 19.54 -6.66
N ILE A 27 -5.53 18.92 -7.28
CA ILE A 27 -4.13 19.37 -7.21
C ILE A 27 -3.44 19.27 -8.58
N GLU A 28 -2.44 20.14 -8.79
CA GLU A 28 -1.55 20.08 -9.96
C GLU A 28 -0.30 19.26 -9.59
N TYR A 29 0.00 18.19 -10.33
CA TYR A 29 1.12 17.30 -10.02
C TYR A 29 1.87 16.81 -11.26
N ASP A 30 3.06 17.35 -11.51
CA ASP A 30 3.86 17.00 -12.70
C ASP A 30 4.62 15.66 -12.57
N GLY A 31 4.54 14.98 -11.42
CA GLY A 31 5.22 13.72 -11.16
C GLY A 31 4.42 12.48 -11.55
N GLU A 32 4.84 11.30 -11.06
CA GLU A 32 4.21 10.00 -11.35
C GLU A 32 2.92 9.80 -10.56
N PRO A 33 1.74 9.93 -11.17
CA PRO A 33 0.50 9.83 -10.42
C PRO A 33 0.23 8.39 -9.98
N GLY A 34 0.11 8.19 -8.67
CA GLY A 34 -0.25 6.90 -8.12
C GLY A 34 -1.73 6.55 -8.31
N SER A 35 -2.11 5.32 -7.93
CA SER A 35 -3.48 4.83 -7.98
C SER A 35 -4.47 5.64 -7.12
N ALA A 36 -3.96 6.38 -6.14
CA ALA A 36 -4.72 7.30 -5.28
C ALA A 36 -5.08 8.63 -5.94
N LEU A 37 -4.57 8.89 -7.15
CA LEU A 37 -4.81 10.12 -7.92
C LEU A 37 -5.61 9.81 -9.17
N GLU A 38 -6.74 10.49 -9.34
CA GLU A 38 -7.59 10.42 -10.50
C GLU A 38 -7.24 11.56 -11.47
N PRO A 39 -6.82 11.28 -12.70
CA PRO A 39 -6.48 12.31 -13.66
C PRO A 39 -7.75 13.02 -14.12
N ILE A 40 -7.81 14.34 -13.92
CA ILE A 40 -8.98 15.14 -14.33
C ILE A 40 -8.78 15.84 -15.68
N ASN A 41 -7.55 15.87 -16.21
CA ASN A 41 -7.26 16.38 -17.54
C ASN A 41 -6.49 15.37 -18.41
N ASP A 42 -6.45 15.62 -19.72
CA ASP A 42 -5.76 14.74 -20.68
C ASP A 42 -4.26 14.62 -20.41
N ALA A 43 -3.61 15.69 -19.93
CA ALA A 43 -2.20 15.66 -19.51
C ALA A 43 -1.96 14.68 -18.36
N ALA A 44 -2.81 14.72 -17.32
CA ALA A 44 -2.76 13.80 -16.19
C ALA A 44 -3.10 12.36 -16.60
N LYS A 45 -4.04 12.18 -17.55
CA LYS A 45 -4.43 10.86 -18.04
C LYS A 45 -3.29 10.20 -18.81
N ALA A 46 -2.59 10.97 -19.63
CA ALA A 46 -1.39 10.52 -20.33
C ALA A 46 -0.25 10.18 -19.35
N ALA A 47 -0.05 10.98 -18.30
CA ALA A 47 0.93 10.71 -17.27
C ALA A 47 0.60 9.43 -16.48
N LYS A 48 -0.65 9.25 -16.06
CA LYS A 48 -1.10 8.03 -15.36
C LYS A 48 -1.00 6.79 -16.23
N ALA A 49 -1.37 6.87 -17.50
CA ALA A 49 -1.21 5.76 -18.44
C ALA A 49 0.26 5.34 -18.61
N LYS A 50 1.20 6.29 -18.58
CA LYS A 50 2.64 6.01 -18.64
C LYS A 50 3.17 5.31 -17.39
N VAL A 51 2.61 5.60 -16.21
CA VAL A 51 2.99 4.93 -14.95
C VAL A 51 2.38 3.54 -14.87
N THR A 52 1.07 3.42 -15.09
CA THR A 52 0.36 2.12 -15.06
C THR A 52 0.86 1.15 -16.13
N GLY A 53 1.26 1.65 -17.31
CA GLY A 53 1.87 0.83 -18.35
C GLY A 53 3.30 0.37 -18.04
N LYS A 54 3.97 0.97 -17.04
CA LYS A 54 5.36 0.67 -16.66
C LYS A 54 5.46 -0.20 -15.39
N GLU A 55 4.38 -0.31 -14.62
CA GLU A 55 4.31 -1.20 -13.43
C GLU A 55 4.24 -2.70 -13.76
N ALA A 56 4.11 -3.10 -15.03
CA ALA A 56 4.17 -4.52 -15.40
C ALA A 56 5.60 -5.08 -15.56
N GLU A 57 6.66 -4.25 -15.58
CA GLU A 57 8.03 -4.71 -15.88
C GLU A 57 9.12 -4.27 -14.89
N ALA A 58 8.77 -3.73 -13.71
CA ALA A 58 9.76 -3.28 -12.72
C ALA A 58 9.53 -3.87 -11.32
N VAL A 59 9.25 -5.17 -11.22
CA VAL A 59 9.44 -5.92 -9.96
C VAL A 59 10.12 -7.25 -10.27
N THR A 60 11.34 -7.20 -10.80
CA THR A 60 12.28 -8.31 -10.59
C THR A 60 13.58 -7.78 -9.99
N SER A 61 13.88 -8.32 -8.81
CA SER A 61 15.22 -8.49 -8.24
C SER A 61 15.89 -7.31 -7.54
N THR A 62 15.61 -7.19 -6.25
CA THR A 62 16.69 -7.17 -5.26
C THR A 62 16.39 -8.12 -4.09
N LYS A 63 16.97 -9.32 -4.21
CA LYS A 63 17.37 -10.26 -3.14
C LYS A 63 16.29 -11.21 -2.58
N PRO A 64 16.22 -12.47 -3.07
CA PRO A 64 15.66 -13.55 -2.27
C PRO A 64 16.66 -13.84 -1.15
N ILE A 65 16.38 -13.32 0.05
CA ILE A 65 17.05 -13.77 1.25
C ILE A 65 16.22 -14.96 1.73
N ASN A 66 16.70 -16.14 1.33
CA ASN A 66 16.53 -17.42 2.00
C ASN A 66 15.87 -17.38 3.39
N ASP A 67 14.58 -17.75 3.47
CA ASP A 67 13.98 -18.32 4.68
C ASP A 67 12.93 -19.37 4.27
N ALA A 68 13.38 -20.32 3.45
CA ALA A 68 12.73 -21.60 3.28
C ALA A 68 12.92 -22.43 4.57
N ALA A 69 12.10 -22.18 5.60
CA ALA A 69 11.90 -23.12 6.72
C ALA A 69 10.70 -22.84 7.65
N GLU A 70 10.12 -21.63 7.71
CA GLU A 70 9.09 -21.28 8.73
C GLU A 70 7.80 -20.64 8.19
N ASP A 71 7.64 -20.53 6.87
CA ASP A 71 6.51 -19.83 6.21
C ASP A 71 5.13 -20.41 6.60
N GLY A 72 5.03 -21.74 6.75
CA GLY A 72 3.77 -22.42 7.07
C GLY A 72 3.26 -22.20 8.49
N ASP A 73 4.11 -21.79 9.44
CA ASP A 73 3.68 -21.38 10.78
C ASP A 73 3.33 -19.89 10.81
N LEU A 74 4.06 -19.08 10.04
CA LEU A 74 3.81 -17.64 9.92
C LEU A 74 2.45 -17.32 9.32
N ASP A 75 2.05 -18.01 8.25
CA ASP A 75 0.75 -17.75 7.62
C ASP A 75 -0.42 -18.15 8.53
N LYS A 76 -0.33 -19.27 9.24
CA LYS A 76 -1.34 -19.66 10.24
C LYS A 76 -1.47 -18.63 11.36
N ILE A 77 -0.34 -18.12 11.84
CA ILE A 77 -0.28 -17.07 12.85
C ILE A 77 -0.93 -15.79 12.30
N ARG A 78 -0.72 -15.46 11.03
CA ARG A 78 -1.36 -14.29 10.39
C ARG A 78 -2.86 -14.46 10.28
N GLU A 79 -3.35 -15.61 9.80
CA GLU A 79 -4.78 -15.92 9.72
C GLU A 79 -5.46 -15.85 11.10
N GLU A 80 -4.81 -16.39 12.13
CA GLU A 80 -5.32 -16.36 13.51
C GLU A 80 -5.32 -14.94 14.10
N TYR A 81 -4.30 -14.15 13.79
CA TYR A 81 -4.27 -12.71 14.11
C TYR A 81 -5.42 -11.97 13.43
N GLU A 82 -5.64 -12.20 12.13
CA GLU A 82 -6.75 -11.60 11.37
C GLU A 82 -8.11 -11.98 11.95
N LEU A 83 -8.30 -13.23 12.39
CA LEU A 83 -9.55 -13.68 13.00
C LEU A 83 -9.79 -13.05 14.38
N LEU A 84 -8.75 -12.88 15.19
CA LEU A 84 -8.86 -12.35 16.56
C LEU A 84 -8.94 -10.82 16.60
N PHE A 85 -8.23 -10.14 15.69
CA PHE A 85 -8.16 -8.68 15.64
C PHE A 85 -9.04 -8.07 14.54
N ASN A 86 -9.58 -8.90 13.64
CA ASN A 86 -10.32 -8.45 12.46
C ASN A 86 -9.52 -7.46 11.58
N GLU A 87 -8.19 -7.51 11.68
CA GLU A 87 -7.22 -6.60 11.05
C GLU A 87 -6.02 -7.38 10.52
N LYS A 88 -5.51 -6.97 9.35
CA LYS A 88 -4.35 -7.61 8.73
C LYS A 88 -3.07 -7.31 9.49
N PRO A 89 -2.30 -8.33 9.90
CA PRO A 89 -1.00 -8.12 10.52
C PRO A 89 -0.07 -7.40 9.54
N HIS A 90 0.80 -6.53 10.07
CA HIS A 90 1.75 -5.78 9.23
C HIS A 90 2.63 -6.76 8.44
N HIS A 91 2.85 -6.52 7.14
CA HIS A 91 3.64 -7.41 6.28
C HIS A 91 5.05 -7.70 6.82
N ASN A 92 5.63 -6.74 7.55
CA ASN A 92 6.93 -6.88 8.21
C ASN A 92 6.86 -7.37 9.67
N ALA A 93 5.67 -7.73 10.18
CA ALA A 93 5.53 -8.29 11.52
C ALA A 93 6.09 -9.72 11.56
N LYS A 94 6.93 -9.99 12.56
CA LYS A 94 7.52 -11.30 12.77
C LYS A 94 6.53 -12.26 13.45
N ALA A 95 6.74 -13.56 13.24
CA ALA A 95 5.93 -14.63 13.83
C ALA A 95 5.83 -14.51 15.36
N GLU A 96 6.94 -14.16 16.01
CA GLU A 96 7.04 -13.95 17.45
C GLU A 96 6.08 -12.84 17.93
N THR A 97 6.09 -11.68 17.26
CA THR A 97 5.23 -10.54 17.61
C THR A 97 3.76 -10.86 17.39
N LEU A 98 3.42 -11.55 16.30
CA LEU A 98 2.04 -11.92 16.03
C LEU A 98 1.53 -12.96 17.03
N ARG A 99 2.35 -13.96 17.38
CA ARG A 99 2.04 -14.93 18.44
C ARG A 99 1.80 -14.29 19.79
N GLU A 100 2.65 -13.34 20.18
CA GLU A 100 2.49 -12.62 21.44
C GLU A 100 1.16 -11.87 21.49
N LYS A 101 0.82 -11.14 20.42
CA LYS A 101 -0.45 -10.41 20.34
C LYS A 101 -1.66 -11.34 20.30
N ILE A 102 -1.59 -12.45 19.58
CA ILE A 102 -2.65 -13.48 19.54
C ILE A 102 -2.88 -14.05 20.94
N ALA A 103 -1.81 -14.40 21.65
CA ALA A 103 -1.90 -14.96 23.00
C ALA A 103 -2.47 -13.94 23.99
N ASP A 104 -2.03 -12.69 23.93
CA ASP A 104 -2.58 -11.61 24.75
C ASP A 104 -4.07 -11.40 24.44
N LYS A 105 -4.45 -11.42 23.16
CA LYS A 105 -5.85 -11.26 22.75
C LYS A 105 -6.73 -12.42 23.17
N ARG A 106 -6.24 -13.66 23.10
CA ARG A 106 -6.93 -14.84 23.63
C ARG A 106 -7.16 -14.73 25.12
N LYS A 107 -6.15 -14.28 25.86
CA LYS A 107 -6.23 -14.04 27.30
C LYS A 107 -7.23 -12.93 27.65
N GLU A 108 -7.27 -11.84 26.87
CA GLU A 108 -8.28 -10.79 27.00
C GLU A 108 -9.71 -11.31 26.74
N LEU A 109 -9.87 -12.13 25.70
CA LEU A 109 -11.16 -12.71 25.32
C LEU A 109 -11.59 -13.88 26.21
N GLY A 110 -10.71 -14.36 27.09
CA GLY A 110 -10.97 -15.48 28.01
C GLY A 110 -11.14 -16.83 27.29
N VAL A 111 -10.52 -16.98 26.11
CA VAL A 111 -10.52 -18.21 25.28
C VAL A 111 -9.28 -19.05 25.55
#